data_AF-A0A9P7JNV8-F1
#
_entry.id   AF-A0A9P7JNV8-F1
#
_cell.length_a   1.000
_cell.length_b   1.000
_cell.length_c   1.000
_cell.angle_alpha   90.00
_cell.angle_beta   90.00
_cell.angle_gamma   90.00
#
_symmetry.space_group_name_H-M   'P 1'
#
loop_
_entity.id
_entity.type
_entity.pdbx_description
1 polymer ?
#
loop_
_entity_poly.entity_id
_entity_poly.type
_entity_poly.pdbx_seq_one_letter_code
_entity_poly.pdbx_strand_id
1 'polypeptide(L)'
;MTDIATAEFLNELKSLYPAQAKYVDSGWYLAAAVAFSSSNRPEAVSCVFRHALEDLEKLPDTSDEDRRLLVRKMREGIFKSVLLSGSPKVIYALISLYEATPEEFRDTEPMRDLTRSKEKVAASGQGYFDLQYGDTAAEIQLMLRSIYPDLEHVITTLGYGYVYSFLEVISSKETSFAIISALIATDMLGPLERQLTGAVRNGATVEEVRGVREIALRIAMAAGVLKHEVPDI
;
A
#
# COMPACT_ATOMS: atom_id res chain seq x y z
N MET A 1 -9.67 -22.79 7.51
CA MET A 1 -8.68 -22.34 6.51
C MET A 1 -7.32 -22.48 7.15
N THR A 2 -6.35 -23.09 6.47
CA THR A 2 -4.96 -23.11 6.94
C THR A 2 -4.49 -21.67 7.13
N ASP A 3 -3.90 -21.36 8.28
CA ASP A 3 -3.35 -20.04 8.54
C ASP A 3 -2.20 -19.77 7.55
N ILE A 4 -2.43 -18.89 6.57
CA ILE A 4 -1.45 -18.59 5.53
C ILE A 4 -0.31 -17.72 6.11
N ALA A 5 -0.61 -16.90 7.12
CA ALA A 5 0.34 -15.94 7.69
C ALA A 5 1.10 -16.55 8.88
N THR A 6 1.71 -17.71 8.67
CA THR A 6 2.57 -18.34 9.68
C THR A 6 3.81 -17.49 9.96
N ALA A 7 4.37 -17.58 11.18
CA ALA A 7 5.59 -16.85 11.55
C ALA A 7 6.78 -17.17 10.62
N GLU A 8 6.88 -18.41 10.12
CA GLU A 8 7.90 -18.81 9.15
C GLU A 8 7.73 -18.05 7.83
N PHE A 9 6.50 -18.04 7.29
CA PHE A 9 6.21 -17.31 6.06
C PHE A 9 6.39 -15.79 6.21
N LEU A 10 5.98 -15.21 7.34
CA LEU A 10 6.19 -13.78 7.60
C LEU A 10 7.68 -13.42 7.72
N ASN A 11 8.51 -14.30 8.28
CA ASN A 11 9.96 -14.11 8.30
C ASN A 11 10.59 -14.22 6.90
N GLU A 12 10.12 -15.16 6.07
CA GLU A 12 10.50 -15.24 4.66
C GLU A 12 10.17 -13.92 3.95
N LEU A 13 8.92 -13.45 4.04
CA LEU A 13 8.48 -12.20 3.40
C LEU A 13 9.30 -10.99 3.86
N LYS A 14 9.57 -10.87 5.16
CA LYS A 14 10.42 -9.81 5.72
C LYS A 14 11.83 -9.85 5.12
N SER A 15 12.42 -11.04 4.94
CA SER A 15 13.77 -11.21 4.38
C SER A 15 13.93 -10.77 2.93
N LEU A 16 12.82 -10.65 2.19
CA LEU A 16 12.83 -10.22 0.78
C LEU A 16 13.04 -8.70 0.64
N TYR A 17 12.74 -7.92 1.67
CA TYR A 17 12.90 -6.47 1.65
C TYR A 17 14.28 -6.06 2.17
N PRO A 18 14.97 -5.10 1.53
CA PRO A 18 16.29 -4.66 1.99
C PRO A 18 16.24 -4.08 3.41
N ALA A 19 17.25 -4.40 4.21
CA ALA A 19 17.38 -3.88 5.58
C ALA A 19 17.39 -2.33 5.58
N GLN A 20 16.73 -1.76 6.57
CA GLN A 20 16.60 -0.30 6.75
C GLN A 20 17.24 0.13 8.05
N ALA A 21 17.63 1.40 8.13
CA ALA A 21 18.24 1.97 9.34
C ALA A 21 17.27 1.96 10.53
N LYS A 22 15.99 2.29 10.29
CA LYS A 22 14.92 2.13 11.27
C LYS A 22 13.94 1.07 10.79
N TYR A 23 13.43 0.28 11.73
CA TYR A 23 12.46 -0.77 11.43
C TYR A 23 11.18 -0.23 10.77
N VAL A 24 10.67 0.89 11.29
CA VAL A 24 9.47 1.54 10.76
C VAL A 24 9.64 2.06 9.33
N ASP A 25 10.86 2.23 8.83
CA ASP A 25 11.12 2.62 7.43
C ASP A 25 11.06 1.43 6.47
N SER A 26 10.96 0.20 7.00
CA SER A 26 10.82 -0.99 6.17
C SER A 26 9.43 -1.06 5.51
N GLY A 27 9.40 -1.33 4.21
CA GLY A 27 8.15 -1.45 3.44
C GLY A 27 7.48 -2.83 3.53
N TRP A 28 8.14 -3.83 4.15
CA TRP A 28 7.70 -5.22 4.09
C TRP A 28 6.31 -5.45 4.69
N TYR A 29 6.06 -4.89 5.88
CA TYR A 29 4.80 -5.09 6.61
C TYR A 29 3.65 -4.36 5.93
N LEU A 30 3.92 -3.20 5.32
CA LEU A 30 2.95 -2.43 4.55
C LEU A 30 2.55 -3.21 3.29
N ALA A 31 3.54 -3.68 2.52
CA ALA A 31 3.30 -4.46 1.31
C ALA A 31 2.53 -5.76 1.63
N ALA A 32 2.94 -6.49 2.67
CA ALA A 32 2.29 -7.72 3.09
C ALA A 32 0.83 -7.49 3.53
N ALA A 33 0.58 -6.47 4.35
CA ALA A 33 -0.77 -6.13 4.80
C ALA A 33 -1.71 -5.79 3.64
N VAL A 34 -1.22 -5.00 2.68
CA VAL A 34 -1.97 -4.64 1.47
C VAL A 34 -2.23 -5.86 0.59
N ALA A 35 -1.25 -6.74 0.42
CA ALA A 35 -1.39 -7.94 -0.40
C ALA A 35 -2.38 -8.94 0.23
N PHE A 36 -2.32 -9.19 1.55
CA PHE A 36 -3.29 -10.05 2.23
C PHE A 36 -4.71 -9.47 2.19
N SER A 37 -4.86 -8.17 2.44
CA SER A 37 -6.13 -7.45 2.28
C SER A 37 -6.70 -7.65 0.87
N SER A 38 -5.90 -7.34 -0.15
CA SER A 38 -6.30 -7.41 -1.56
C SER A 38 -6.60 -8.83 -2.05
N SER A 39 -5.93 -9.83 -1.46
CA SER A 39 -6.16 -11.26 -1.69
C SER A 39 -7.36 -11.83 -0.92
N ASN A 40 -8.15 -10.98 -0.23
CA ASN A 40 -9.30 -11.37 0.58
C ASN A 40 -8.93 -12.32 1.74
N ARG A 41 -7.83 -12.01 2.43
CA ARG A 41 -7.34 -12.72 3.63
C ARG A 41 -7.22 -11.74 4.81
N PRO A 42 -8.34 -11.14 5.27
CA PRO A 42 -8.29 -10.09 6.29
C PRO A 42 -7.66 -10.57 7.61
N GLU A 43 -7.85 -11.83 8.00
CA GLU A 43 -7.33 -12.39 9.26
C GLU A 43 -5.79 -12.34 9.32
N ALA A 44 -5.15 -12.55 8.17
CA ALA A 44 -3.70 -12.51 8.03
C ALA A 44 -3.11 -11.11 8.31
N VAL A 45 -3.89 -10.03 8.13
CA VAL A 45 -3.45 -8.67 8.42
C VAL A 45 -3.12 -8.50 9.92
N SER A 46 -3.93 -9.10 10.80
CA SER A 46 -3.65 -9.10 12.23
C SER A 46 -2.35 -9.86 12.57
N CYS A 47 -2.06 -10.95 11.85
CA CYS A 47 -0.83 -11.71 12.02
C CYS A 47 0.40 -10.89 11.58
N VAL A 48 0.33 -10.20 10.43
CA VAL A 48 1.40 -9.28 9.99
C VAL A 48 1.66 -8.20 11.04
N PHE A 49 0.60 -7.59 11.58
CA PHE A 49 0.73 -6.52 12.58
C PHE A 49 1.40 -7.03 13.85
N ARG A 50 0.91 -8.14 14.44
CA ARG A 50 1.50 -8.70 15.66
C ARG A 50 2.96 -9.08 15.45
N HIS A 51 3.28 -9.74 14.33
CA HIS A 51 4.66 -10.12 14.00
C HIS A 51 5.58 -8.91 13.86
N ALA A 52 5.11 -7.86 13.17
CA ALA A 52 5.87 -6.64 13.01
C ALA A 52 6.05 -5.86 14.32
N LEU A 53 5.01 -5.83 15.17
CA LEU A 53 5.06 -5.20 16.48
C LEU A 53 6.01 -5.94 17.43
N GLU A 54 5.95 -7.27 17.49
CA GLU A 54 6.86 -8.09 18.29
C GLU A 54 8.32 -7.90 17.87
N ASP A 55 8.59 -7.80 16.56
CA ASP A 55 9.94 -7.52 16.07
C ASP A 55 10.41 -6.11 16.40
N LEU A 56 9.51 -5.12 16.30
CA LEU A 56 9.78 -3.74 16.70
C LEU A 56 10.09 -3.67 18.20
N GLU A 57 9.32 -4.33 19.05
CA GLU A 57 9.50 -4.31 20.52
C GLU A 57 10.81 -4.96 21.00
N LYS A 58 11.42 -5.83 20.20
CA LYS A 58 12.76 -6.40 20.50
C LYS A 58 13.89 -5.40 20.29
N LEU A 59 13.65 -4.28 19.59
CA LEU A 59 14.68 -3.28 19.32
C LEU A 59 14.87 -2.34 20.51
N PRO A 60 16.12 -1.97 20.83
CA PRO A 60 16.38 -0.94 21.84
C PRO A 60 15.76 0.39 21.40
N ASP A 61 15.37 1.22 22.38
CA ASP A 61 14.85 2.57 22.17
C ASP A 61 13.52 2.69 21.38
N THR A 62 12.75 1.60 21.29
CA THR A 62 11.42 1.62 20.63
C THR A 62 10.44 2.53 21.37
N SER A 63 10.05 3.63 20.72
CA SER A 63 9.11 4.61 21.27
C SER A 63 7.65 4.25 20.98
N ASP A 64 6.73 4.83 21.74
CA ASP A 64 5.29 4.73 21.45
C ASP A 64 4.92 5.38 20.13
N GLU A 65 5.71 6.35 19.66
CA GLU A 65 5.52 6.94 18.34
C GLU A 65 5.91 5.96 17.23
N ASP A 66 6.92 5.12 17.42
CA ASP A 66 7.25 4.06 16.45
C ASP A 66 6.13 3.00 16.38
N ARG A 67 5.56 2.61 17.53
CA ARG A 67 4.41 1.68 17.60
C ARG A 67 3.19 2.27 16.89
N ARG A 68 2.89 3.54 17.15
CA ARG A 68 1.80 4.27 16.50
C ARG A 68 2.05 4.42 15.01
N LEU A 69 3.28 4.75 14.59
CA LEU A 69 3.63 4.89 13.20
C LEU A 69 3.50 3.56 12.45
N LEU A 70 3.96 2.45 13.02
CA LEU A 70 3.81 1.11 12.43
C LEU A 70 2.36 0.81 12.05
N VAL A 71 1.43 0.94 13.02
CA VAL A 71 0.00 0.65 12.76
C VAL A 71 -0.61 1.65 11.77
N ARG A 72 -0.24 2.94 11.85
CA ARG A 72 -0.74 3.97 10.93
C ARG A 72 -0.29 3.70 9.49
N LYS A 73 0.96 3.26 9.29
CA LYS A 73 1.48 2.93 7.95
C LYS A 73 0.78 1.72 7.34
N MET A 74 0.50 0.67 8.13
CA MET A 74 -0.33 -0.46 7.68
C MET A 74 -1.76 -0.01 7.32
N ARG A 75 -2.40 0.75 8.21
CA ARG A 75 -3.77 1.27 8.02
C ARG A 75 -3.88 2.11 6.76
N GLU A 76 -2.95 3.04 6.58
CA GLU A 76 -2.91 3.94 5.43
C GLU A 76 -2.59 3.19 4.13
N GLY A 77 -1.65 2.24 4.14
CA GLY A 77 -1.37 1.40 2.99
C GLY A 77 -2.60 0.60 2.53
N ILE A 78 -3.29 -0.06 3.48
CA ILE A 78 -4.53 -0.80 3.20
C ILE A 78 -5.61 0.14 2.65
N PHE A 79 -5.80 1.31 3.27
CA PHE A 79 -6.76 2.30 2.81
C PHE A 79 -6.46 2.75 1.37
N LYS A 80 -5.20 3.05 1.04
CA LYS A 80 -4.83 3.47 -0.32
C LYS A 80 -5.10 2.39 -1.37
N SER A 81 -5.17 1.12 -1.01
CA SER A 81 -5.53 0.05 -1.96
C SER A 81 -7.01 0.05 -2.38
N VAL A 82 -7.88 0.87 -1.76
CA VAL A 82 -9.35 0.79 -1.91
C VAL A 82 -9.85 0.89 -3.35
N LEU A 83 -9.20 1.70 -4.19
CA LEU A 83 -9.59 1.88 -5.60
C LEU A 83 -9.22 0.69 -6.48
N LEU A 84 -8.31 -0.17 -6.00
CA LEU A 84 -7.79 -1.32 -6.73
C LEU A 84 -8.43 -2.62 -6.22
N SER A 85 -8.52 -2.81 -4.92
CA SER A 85 -9.01 -4.05 -4.31
C SER A 85 -10.50 -4.02 -3.95
N GLY A 86 -11.11 -2.83 -3.93
CA GLY A 86 -12.50 -2.61 -3.55
C GLY A 86 -12.71 -2.43 -2.05
N SER A 87 -13.71 -1.63 -1.68
CA SER A 87 -14.00 -1.29 -0.29
C SER A 87 -14.32 -2.47 0.62
N PRO A 88 -15.01 -3.55 0.21
CA PRO A 88 -15.31 -4.64 1.15
C PRO A 88 -14.06 -5.31 1.72
N LYS A 89 -13.06 -5.60 0.87
CA LYS A 89 -11.79 -6.21 1.31
C LYS A 89 -11.03 -5.30 2.27
N VAL A 90 -10.93 -4.01 1.92
CA VAL A 90 -10.31 -2.98 2.77
C VAL A 90 -11.00 -2.86 4.13
N ILE A 91 -12.34 -2.84 4.17
CA ILE A 91 -13.10 -2.74 5.41
C ILE A 91 -12.80 -3.93 6.34
N TYR A 92 -12.90 -5.16 5.84
CA TYR A 92 -12.64 -6.34 6.67
C TYR A 92 -11.16 -6.44 7.11
N ALA A 93 -10.21 -6.04 6.26
CA ALA A 93 -8.80 -5.96 6.63
C ALA A 93 -8.54 -4.92 7.74
N LEU A 94 -9.16 -3.74 7.64
CA LEU A 94 -9.04 -2.69 8.65
C LEU A 94 -9.75 -3.04 9.96
N ILE A 95 -10.86 -3.78 9.92
CA ILE A 95 -11.49 -4.35 11.12
C ILE A 95 -10.51 -5.31 11.81
N SER A 96 -9.91 -6.25 11.07
CA SER A 96 -8.94 -7.19 11.63
C SER A 96 -7.72 -6.49 12.23
N LEU A 97 -7.22 -5.44 11.57
CA LEU A 97 -6.13 -4.61 12.10
C LEU A 97 -6.57 -3.87 13.37
N TYR A 98 -7.77 -3.27 13.38
CA TYR A 98 -8.31 -2.54 14.52
C TYR A 98 -8.44 -3.41 15.77
N GLU A 99 -8.99 -4.62 15.62
CA GLU A 99 -9.15 -5.58 16.72
C GLU A 99 -7.80 -6.00 17.33
N ALA A 100 -6.76 -6.09 16.52
CA ALA A 100 -5.41 -6.40 16.97
C ALA A 100 -4.64 -5.19 17.53
N THR A 101 -5.10 -3.96 17.26
CA THR A 101 -4.43 -2.72 17.68
C THR A 101 -4.75 -2.39 19.15
N PRO A 102 -3.75 -2.21 20.03
CA PRO A 102 -3.94 -1.70 21.39
C PRO A 102 -4.68 -0.35 21.42
N GLU A 103 -5.48 -0.09 22.44
CA GLU A 103 -6.38 1.08 22.49
C GLU A 103 -5.63 2.42 22.39
N GLU A 104 -4.46 2.51 23.02
CA GLU A 104 -3.55 3.67 23.03
C GLU A 104 -2.95 4.03 21.66
N PHE A 105 -3.04 3.11 20.68
CA PHE A 105 -2.55 3.30 19.31
C PHE A 105 -3.69 3.40 18.28
N ARG A 106 -4.95 3.50 18.73
CA ARG A 106 -6.11 3.72 17.86
C ARG A 106 -6.30 5.22 17.61
N ASP A 107 -6.49 5.58 16.35
CA ASP A 107 -6.87 6.95 15.99
C ASP A 107 -8.37 7.15 16.21
N THR A 108 -8.75 8.25 16.85
CA THR A 108 -10.16 8.62 17.08
C THR A 108 -10.66 9.69 16.12
N GLU A 109 -9.76 10.34 15.39
CA GLU A 109 -10.06 11.42 14.45
C GLU A 109 -9.45 11.13 13.06
N PRO A 110 -10.05 11.62 11.97
CA PRO A 110 -9.47 11.52 10.64
C PRO A 110 -8.12 12.27 10.56
N MET A 111 -7.13 11.65 9.93
CA MET A 111 -5.85 12.33 9.65
C MET A 111 -5.90 13.25 8.43
N ARG A 112 -6.89 13.05 7.55
CA ARG A 112 -7.09 13.88 6.36
C ARG A 112 -7.92 15.11 6.75
N ASP A 113 -7.51 16.29 6.28
CA ASP A 113 -8.34 17.50 6.36
C ASP A 113 -9.60 17.36 5.48
N LEU A 114 -10.75 17.22 6.15
CA LEU A 114 -12.06 17.06 5.50
C LEU A 114 -12.60 18.37 4.91
N THR A 115 -11.97 19.51 5.20
CA THR A 115 -12.40 20.85 4.75
C THR A 115 -11.69 21.32 3.48
N ARG A 116 -10.76 20.51 2.94
CA ARG A 116 -10.05 20.84 1.71
C ARG A 116 -11.02 21.14 0.56
N SER A 117 -10.79 22.27 -0.11
CA SER A 117 -11.58 22.63 -1.29
C SER A 117 -11.35 21.64 -2.43
N LYS A 118 -12.34 21.51 -3.32
CA LYS A 118 -12.25 20.61 -4.48
C LYS A 118 -11.06 20.96 -5.38
N GLU A 119 -10.77 22.24 -5.51
CA GLU A 119 -9.66 22.76 -6.31
C GLU A 119 -8.30 22.36 -5.72
N LYS A 120 -8.16 22.40 -4.38
CA LYS A 120 -6.94 21.93 -3.71
C LYS A 120 -6.75 20.42 -3.84
N VAL A 121 -7.84 19.66 -3.79
CA VAL A 121 -7.79 18.19 -4.00
C VAL A 121 -7.38 17.89 -5.44
N ALA A 122 -8.01 18.54 -6.42
CA ALA A 122 -7.67 18.40 -7.84
C ALA A 122 -6.21 18.77 -8.13
N ALA A 123 -5.72 19.88 -7.58
CA ALA A 123 -4.33 20.31 -7.76
C ALA A 123 -3.32 19.30 -7.18
N SER A 124 -3.58 18.75 -5.99
CA SER A 124 -2.72 17.69 -5.43
C SER A 124 -2.80 16.40 -6.25
N GLY A 125 -3.99 16.07 -6.77
CA GLY A 125 -4.18 14.90 -7.63
C GLY A 125 -3.39 15.00 -8.92
N GLN A 126 -3.49 16.14 -9.61
CA GLN A 126 -2.70 16.41 -10.81
C GLN A 126 -1.20 16.35 -10.51
N GLY A 127 -0.73 17.01 -9.45
CA GLY A 127 0.69 17.02 -9.10
C GLY A 127 1.25 15.63 -8.78
N TYR A 128 0.49 14.79 -8.06
CA TYR A 128 0.92 13.41 -7.79
C TYR A 128 0.83 12.53 -9.05
N PHE A 129 -0.16 12.76 -9.91
CA PHE A 129 -0.31 12.04 -11.18
C PHE A 129 0.87 12.34 -12.12
N ASP A 130 1.25 13.61 -12.24
CA ASP A 130 2.39 14.05 -13.06
C ASP A 130 3.71 13.45 -12.52
N LEU A 131 3.89 13.43 -11.19
CA LEU A 131 5.05 12.78 -10.56
C LEU A 131 5.09 11.27 -10.87
N GLN A 132 3.93 10.60 -10.73
CA GLN A 132 3.82 9.15 -10.92
C GLN A 132 4.16 8.73 -12.36
N TYR A 133 3.69 9.49 -13.36
CA TYR A 133 3.77 9.08 -14.77
C TYR A 133 4.81 9.84 -15.60
N GLY A 134 5.37 10.93 -15.08
CA GLY A 134 6.37 11.75 -15.76
C GLY A 134 5.89 12.19 -17.14
N ASP A 135 6.74 12.03 -18.15
CA ASP A 135 6.46 12.45 -19.53
C ASP A 135 5.24 11.76 -20.16
N THR A 136 4.80 10.62 -19.62
CA THR A 136 3.62 9.88 -20.11
C THR A 136 2.31 10.33 -19.47
N ALA A 137 2.33 11.24 -18.49
CA ALA A 137 1.14 11.66 -17.75
C ALA A 137 0.03 12.19 -18.66
N ALA A 138 0.36 13.11 -19.57
CA ALA A 138 -0.59 13.71 -20.50
C ALA A 138 -1.23 12.67 -21.45
N GLU A 139 -0.44 11.71 -21.93
CA GLU A 139 -0.92 10.62 -22.79
C GLU A 139 -1.93 9.74 -22.03
N ILE A 140 -1.60 9.35 -20.80
CA ILE A 140 -2.45 8.48 -19.98
C ILE A 140 -3.76 9.21 -19.62
N GLN A 141 -3.71 10.48 -19.25
CA GLN A 141 -4.92 11.26 -18.98
C GLN A 141 -5.80 11.39 -20.24
N LEU A 142 -5.21 11.66 -21.39
CA LEU A 142 -5.96 11.72 -22.65
C LEU A 142 -6.62 10.38 -22.97
N MET A 143 -5.91 9.28 -22.76
CA MET A 143 -6.43 7.93 -22.92
C MET A 143 -7.61 7.67 -21.97
N LEU A 144 -7.48 7.94 -20.67
CA LEU A 144 -8.56 7.78 -19.69
C LEU A 144 -9.79 8.61 -20.08
N ARG A 145 -9.57 9.85 -20.51
CA ARG A 145 -10.64 10.76 -20.93
C ARG A 145 -11.35 10.27 -22.18
N SER A 146 -10.61 9.65 -23.10
CA SER A 146 -11.15 9.09 -24.34
C SER A 146 -12.01 7.85 -24.10
N ILE A 147 -11.70 7.05 -23.07
CA ILE A 147 -12.52 5.92 -22.63
C ILE A 147 -13.84 6.43 -22.05
N TYR A 148 -13.76 7.33 -21.07
CA TYR A 148 -14.91 7.96 -20.44
C TYR A 148 -14.45 9.22 -19.68
N PRO A 149 -14.93 10.44 -20.01
CA PRO A 149 -14.45 11.65 -19.35
C PRO A 149 -14.59 11.67 -17.82
N ASP A 150 -15.65 11.06 -17.27
CA ASP A 150 -15.81 10.99 -15.81
C ASP A 150 -14.77 10.05 -15.17
N LEU A 151 -14.30 9.04 -15.89
CA LEU A 151 -13.25 8.13 -15.41
C LEU A 151 -11.95 8.88 -15.16
N GLU A 152 -11.52 9.73 -16.11
CA GLU A 152 -10.33 10.57 -15.93
C GLU A 152 -10.52 11.49 -14.72
N HIS A 153 -11.66 12.18 -14.62
CA HIS A 153 -11.93 13.08 -13.51
C HIS A 153 -11.87 12.36 -12.15
N VAL A 154 -12.53 11.20 -12.03
CA VAL A 154 -12.55 10.40 -10.80
C VAL A 154 -11.15 9.88 -10.46
N ILE A 155 -10.40 9.37 -11.43
CA ILE A 155 -9.05 8.85 -11.19
C ILE A 155 -8.12 10.00 -10.76
N THR A 156 -7.99 11.06 -11.55
CA THR A 156 -7.03 12.14 -11.29
C THR A 156 -7.42 12.97 -10.06
N THR A 157 -8.69 13.40 -9.97
CA THR A 157 -9.12 14.32 -8.91
C THR A 157 -9.37 13.58 -7.60
N LEU A 158 -10.21 12.55 -7.61
CA LEU A 158 -10.60 11.88 -6.37
C LEU A 158 -9.58 10.82 -5.96
N GLY A 159 -9.18 9.96 -6.90
CA GLY A 159 -8.24 8.89 -6.59
C GLY A 159 -6.85 9.42 -6.26
N TYR A 160 -6.22 10.10 -7.20
CA TYR A 160 -4.90 10.67 -6.98
C TYR A 160 -4.93 11.81 -5.97
N GLY A 161 -5.94 12.70 -5.99
CA GLY A 161 -5.96 13.87 -5.12
C GLY A 161 -6.43 13.67 -3.69
N TYR A 162 -7.35 12.73 -3.43
CA TYR A 162 -7.85 12.48 -2.07
C TYR A 162 -7.22 11.23 -1.44
N VAL A 163 -7.02 10.17 -2.23
CA VAL A 163 -6.48 8.90 -1.73
C VAL A 163 -4.96 8.90 -1.75
N TYR A 164 -4.34 9.11 -2.92
CA TYR A 164 -2.90 8.88 -3.08
C TYR A 164 -2.01 10.03 -2.63
N SER A 165 -2.40 11.28 -2.87
CA SER A 165 -1.57 12.45 -2.56
C SER A 165 -1.56 12.86 -1.08
N PHE A 166 -2.22 12.12 -0.18
CA PHE A 166 -2.08 12.32 1.26
C PHE A 166 -0.80 11.61 1.74
N LEU A 167 0.24 12.38 2.06
CA LEU A 167 1.60 11.84 2.30
C LEU A 167 2.11 12.06 3.73
N GLU A 168 1.24 12.45 4.66
CA GLU A 168 1.63 12.77 6.04
C GLU A 168 1.94 11.51 6.89
N VAL A 169 1.51 10.32 6.44
CA VAL A 169 1.71 9.04 7.15
C VAL A 169 2.66 8.11 6.40
N ILE A 170 2.43 7.97 5.09
CA ILE A 170 3.30 7.20 4.19
C ILE A 170 3.73 8.08 3.02
N SER A 171 5.00 7.93 2.65
CA SER A 171 5.65 8.68 1.57
C SER A 171 5.13 8.31 0.17
N SER A 172 5.59 9.04 -0.85
CA SER A 172 5.27 8.72 -2.25
C SER A 172 5.75 7.32 -2.64
N LYS A 173 6.93 6.89 -2.21
CA LYS A 173 7.44 5.53 -2.49
C LYS A 173 6.58 4.46 -1.82
N GLU A 174 6.18 4.65 -0.57
CA GLU A 174 5.33 3.69 0.15
C GLU A 174 3.91 3.63 -0.39
N THR A 175 3.40 4.76 -0.89
CA THR A 175 2.14 4.78 -1.65
C THR A 175 2.25 3.92 -2.92
N SER A 176 3.39 3.98 -3.60
CA SER A 176 3.66 3.10 -4.75
C SER A 176 3.72 1.63 -4.32
N PHE A 177 4.30 1.33 -3.15
CA PHE A 177 4.33 -0.04 -2.61
C PHE A 177 2.93 -0.59 -2.35
N ALA A 178 2.02 0.24 -1.81
CA ALA A 178 0.62 -0.15 -1.64
C ALA A 178 -0.06 -0.44 -2.98
N ILE A 179 0.14 0.42 -4.00
CA ILE A 179 -0.43 0.23 -5.34
C ILE A 179 0.10 -1.06 -5.99
N ILE A 180 1.41 -1.27 -6.01
CA ILE A 180 2.06 -2.47 -6.56
C ILE A 180 1.53 -3.73 -5.88
N SER A 181 1.49 -3.73 -4.54
CA SER A 181 1.02 -4.87 -3.75
C SER A 181 -0.43 -5.21 -4.07
N ALA A 182 -1.30 -4.19 -4.19
CA ALA A 182 -2.70 -4.38 -4.52
C ALA A 182 -2.91 -4.91 -5.95
N LEU A 183 -2.18 -4.39 -6.94
CA LEU A 183 -2.27 -4.85 -8.33
C LEU A 183 -1.88 -6.32 -8.46
N ILE A 184 -0.76 -6.73 -7.84
CA ILE A 184 -0.31 -8.13 -7.87
C ILE A 184 -1.31 -9.04 -7.14
N ALA A 185 -1.74 -8.65 -5.94
CA ALA A 185 -2.67 -9.43 -5.12
C ALA A 185 -4.12 -9.47 -5.65
N THR A 186 -4.43 -8.68 -6.68
CA THR A 186 -5.70 -8.74 -7.42
C THR A 186 -5.52 -9.31 -8.83
N ASP A 187 -4.31 -9.73 -9.21
CA ASP A 187 -3.97 -10.25 -10.53
C ASP A 187 -4.28 -9.23 -11.67
N MET A 188 -4.21 -7.92 -11.36
CA MET A 188 -4.41 -6.81 -12.29
C MET A 188 -3.07 -6.28 -12.82
N LEU A 189 -2.45 -7.03 -13.74
CA LEU A 189 -1.05 -6.78 -14.13
C LEU A 189 -0.85 -5.76 -15.25
N GLY A 190 -1.90 -5.43 -16.02
CA GLY A 190 -1.82 -4.47 -17.13
C GLY A 190 -1.20 -3.09 -16.78
N PRO A 191 -1.54 -2.45 -15.64
CA PRO A 191 -0.91 -1.18 -15.24
C PRO A 191 0.40 -1.35 -14.47
N LEU A 192 0.83 -2.58 -14.15
CA LEU A 192 1.88 -2.83 -13.15
C LEU A 192 3.25 -2.26 -13.56
N GLU A 193 3.69 -2.43 -14.81
CA GLU A 193 4.99 -1.92 -15.28
C GLU A 193 5.15 -0.42 -15.01
N ARG A 194 4.10 0.38 -15.31
CA ARG A 194 4.12 1.83 -15.06
C ARG A 194 4.20 2.17 -13.58
N GLN A 195 3.61 1.34 -12.72
CA GLN A 195 3.66 1.50 -11.27
C GLN A 195 5.03 1.13 -10.71
N LEU A 196 5.68 0.08 -11.23
CA LEU A 196 7.05 -0.29 -10.88
C LEU A 196 8.03 0.84 -11.23
N THR A 197 7.96 1.37 -12.47
CA THR A 197 8.82 2.52 -12.85
C THR A 197 8.49 3.77 -12.03
N GLY A 198 7.21 4.03 -11.77
CA GLY A 198 6.81 5.19 -10.99
C GLY A 198 7.22 5.11 -9.51
N ALA A 199 7.33 3.91 -8.94
CA ALA A 199 7.88 3.72 -7.59
C ALA A 199 9.32 4.24 -7.49
N VAL A 200 10.14 3.99 -8.51
CA VAL A 200 11.51 4.52 -8.59
C VAL A 200 11.50 6.05 -8.73
N ARG A 201 10.61 6.62 -9.56
CA ARG A 201 10.43 8.09 -9.65
C ARG A 201 10.01 8.70 -8.31
N ASN A 202 9.23 7.97 -7.52
CA ASN A 202 8.78 8.36 -6.19
C ASN A 202 9.83 8.17 -5.09
N GLY A 203 11.06 7.80 -5.43
CA GLY A 203 12.19 7.73 -4.52
C GLY A 203 12.47 6.34 -3.93
N ALA A 204 11.87 5.28 -4.46
CA ALA A 204 12.24 3.92 -4.10
C ALA A 204 13.54 3.49 -4.79
N THR A 205 14.35 2.65 -4.13
CA THR A 205 15.42 1.93 -4.84
C THR A 205 14.85 0.74 -5.62
N VAL A 206 15.57 0.27 -6.63
CA VAL A 206 15.16 -0.91 -7.42
C VAL A 206 15.03 -2.14 -6.51
N GLU A 207 15.89 -2.28 -5.52
CA GLU A 207 15.88 -3.38 -4.54
C GLU A 207 14.64 -3.32 -3.65
N GLU A 208 14.23 -2.14 -3.20
CA GLU A 208 12.97 -1.97 -2.45
C GLU A 208 11.77 -2.39 -3.30
N VAL A 209 11.74 -1.98 -4.57
CA VAL A 209 10.64 -2.33 -5.48
C VAL A 209 10.61 -3.84 -5.78
N ARG A 210 11.77 -4.47 -6.01
CA ARG A 210 11.87 -5.94 -6.15
C ARG A 210 11.36 -6.66 -4.91
N GLY A 211 11.76 -6.20 -3.72
CA GLY A 211 11.31 -6.78 -2.45
C GLY A 211 9.79 -6.71 -2.29
N VAL A 212 9.20 -5.55 -2.56
CA VAL A 212 7.73 -5.35 -2.50
C VAL A 212 7.00 -6.22 -3.51
N ARG A 213 7.49 -6.27 -4.76
CA ARG A 213 6.94 -7.13 -5.81
C ARG A 213 6.95 -8.59 -5.36
N GLU A 214 8.09 -9.08 -4.87
CA GLU A 214 8.24 -10.47 -4.48
C GLU A 214 7.36 -10.83 -3.28
N ILE A 215 7.26 -9.94 -2.27
CA ILE A 215 6.34 -10.11 -1.13
C ILE A 215 4.89 -10.28 -1.63
N ALA A 216 4.43 -9.37 -2.49
CA ALA A 216 3.07 -9.41 -3.01
C ALA A 216 2.82 -10.66 -3.88
N LEU A 217 3.81 -11.05 -4.69
CA LEU A 217 3.77 -12.26 -5.53
C LEU A 217 3.59 -13.52 -4.68
N ARG A 218 4.43 -13.70 -3.65
CA ARG A 218 4.39 -14.87 -2.75
C ARG A 218 3.05 -14.98 -2.04
N ILE A 219 2.52 -13.85 -1.56
CA ILE A 219 1.20 -13.80 -0.91
C ILE A 219 0.09 -14.12 -1.92
N ALA A 220 0.12 -13.56 -3.13
CA ALA A 220 -0.88 -13.82 -4.16
C ALA A 220 -0.92 -15.30 -4.57
N MET A 221 0.25 -15.94 -4.68
CA MET A 221 0.37 -17.38 -4.92
C MET A 221 -0.19 -18.19 -3.74
N ALA A 222 0.22 -17.88 -2.51
CA ALA A 222 -0.25 -18.59 -1.31
C ALA A 222 -1.75 -18.44 -1.08
N ALA A 223 -2.32 -17.29 -1.43
CA ALA A 223 -3.76 -17.02 -1.36
C ALA A 223 -4.56 -17.68 -2.49
N GLY A 224 -3.90 -18.14 -3.56
CA GLY A 224 -4.50 -18.78 -4.73
C GLY A 224 -5.19 -17.81 -5.69
N VAL A 225 -4.77 -16.54 -5.72
CA VAL A 225 -5.42 -15.49 -6.53
C VAL A 225 -4.67 -15.18 -7.83
N LEU A 226 -3.37 -15.48 -7.90
CA LEU A 226 -2.54 -15.20 -9.06
C LEU A 226 -2.83 -16.16 -10.21
N LYS A 227 -3.02 -15.62 -11.42
CA LYS A 227 -3.25 -16.41 -12.65
C LYS A 227 -2.31 -16.03 -13.77
N HIS A 228 -1.80 -14.80 -13.77
CA HIS A 228 -0.94 -14.27 -14.81
C HIS A 228 0.50 -14.12 -14.30
N GLU A 229 1.45 -14.13 -15.23
CA GLU A 229 2.86 -13.89 -14.93
C GLU A 229 3.08 -12.43 -14.54
N VAL A 230 3.73 -12.21 -13.39
CA VAL A 230 4.03 -10.87 -12.87
C VAL A 230 5.30 -10.35 -13.55
N PRO A 231 5.23 -9.24 -14.33
CA PRO A 231 6.40 -8.63 -14.94
C PRO A 231 7.50 -8.31 -13.91
N ASP A 232 8.76 -8.46 -14.30
CA ASP A 232 9.91 -7.99 -13.54
C ASP A 232 10.07 -6.46 -13.63
N ILE A 233 11.01 -5.91 -12.84
CA ILE A 233 11.44 -4.50 -12.88
C ILE A 233 12.75 -4.32 -13.65
#